data_AF-A0A519YPI5-F1
#
_entry.id   AF-A0A519YPI5-F1
#
_cell.length_a   1.000
_cell.length_b   1.000
_cell.length_c   1.000
_cell.angle_alpha   90.00
_cell.angle_beta   90.00
_cell.angle_gamma   90.00
#
_symmetry.space_group_name_H-M   'P 1'
#
loop_
_entity.id
_entity.type
_entity.pdbx_description
1 polymer ?
#
loop_
_entity_poly.entity_id
_entity_poly.type
_entity_poly.pdbx_seq_one_letter_code
_entity_poly.pdbx_strand_id
1 'polypeptide(L)'
;MDAIVDRNISNEPLPKGVFKADLEKLAPVCRWTYGHWELGPGAQRKWNDIQNTPTDIKSLSQYLLLQYKSLIWNDIIRYND
;
A
#
# COMPACT_ATOMS: atom_id res chain seq x y z
N MET A 1 -8.04 2.23 10.17
CA MET A 1 -8.36 0.80 10.01
C MET A 1 -7.21 0.15 9.25
N ASP A 2 -6.76 -1.03 9.68
CA ASP A 2 -5.63 -1.72 9.07
C ASP A 2 -6.18 -2.64 7.96
N ALA A 3 -5.91 -2.30 6.71
CA ALA A 3 -6.50 -2.99 5.57
C ALA A 3 -6.05 -4.46 5.41
N ILE A 4 -4.94 -4.86 6.04
CA ILE A 4 -4.50 -6.27 6.06
C ILE A 4 -5.34 -7.03 7.09
N VAL A 5 -5.51 -6.46 8.29
CA VAL A 5 -6.35 -7.06 9.33
C VAL A 5 -7.80 -7.13 8.88
N ASP A 6 -8.33 -6.04 8.33
CA ASP A 6 -9.73 -5.92 7.88
C ASP A 6 -10.09 -7.00 6.83
N ARG A 7 -9.13 -7.36 5.97
CA ARG A 7 -9.31 -8.43 4.96
C ARG A 7 -9.35 -9.82 5.58
N ASN A 8 -8.72 -10.01 6.74
CA ASN A 8 -8.51 -11.32 7.36
C ASN A 8 -9.21 -11.45 8.74
N ILE A 9 -10.25 -10.66 9.02
CA ILE A 9 -10.99 -10.61 10.30
C ILE A 9 -11.38 -12.01 10.83
N SER A 10 -11.59 -12.99 9.96
CA SER A 10 -11.97 -14.36 10.36
C SER A 10 -10.83 -15.20 10.95
N ASN A 11 -9.56 -14.78 10.88
CA ASN A 11 -8.38 -15.61 11.16
C ASN A 11 -7.48 -15.09 12.30
N GLU A 12 -8.05 -14.48 13.36
CA GLU A 12 -7.21 -13.97 14.45
C GLU A 12 -6.69 -15.05 15.41
N PRO A 13 -5.40 -15.00 15.81
CA PRO A 13 -4.41 -13.97 15.46
C PRO A 13 -3.72 -14.23 14.10
N LEU A 14 -3.52 -13.16 13.31
CA LEU A 14 -2.86 -13.26 12.02
C LEU A 14 -1.36 -13.54 12.16
N PRO A 15 -0.81 -14.56 11.47
CA PRO A 15 0.62 -14.80 11.45
C PRO A 15 1.40 -13.63 10.83
N LYS A 16 2.60 -13.34 11.35
CA LYS A 16 3.53 -12.33 10.80
C LYS A 16 3.77 -12.52 9.28
N GLY A 17 3.73 -13.76 8.80
CA GLY A 17 3.90 -14.10 7.39
C GLY A 17 2.86 -13.45 6.47
N VAL A 18 1.62 -13.24 6.96
CA VAL A 18 0.55 -12.59 6.19
C VAL A 18 0.90 -11.13 5.92
N PHE A 19 1.31 -10.40 6.96
CA PHE A 19 1.74 -9.01 6.83
C PHE A 19 2.95 -8.88 5.90
N LYS A 20 3.95 -9.75 6.08
CA LYS A 20 5.15 -9.75 5.24
C LYS A 20 4.80 -9.95 3.76
N ALA A 21 4.01 -10.97 3.45
CA ALA A 21 3.65 -11.31 2.07
C ALA A 21 2.87 -10.18 1.38
N ASP A 22 1.97 -9.51 2.09
CA ASP A 22 1.23 -8.37 1.55
C ASP A 22 2.12 -7.13 1.36
N LEU A 23 2.98 -6.82 2.33
CA LEU A 23 3.90 -5.67 2.25
C LEU A 23 4.97 -5.85 1.18
N GLU A 24 5.44 -7.08 0.94
CA GLU A 24 6.39 -7.40 -0.13
C GLU A 24 5.83 -7.07 -1.51
N LYS A 25 4.52 -7.25 -1.73
CA LYS A 25 3.84 -6.87 -2.98
C LYS A 25 3.77 -5.36 -3.16
N LEU A 26 3.69 -4.61 -2.07
CA LEU A 26 3.64 -3.14 -2.07
C LEU A 26 5.04 -2.51 -2.25
N ALA A 27 6.11 -3.22 -1.92
CA ALA A 27 7.47 -2.71 -1.98
C ALA A 27 7.88 -2.10 -3.36
N PRO A 28 7.53 -2.71 -4.52
CA PRO A 28 7.92 -2.18 -5.83
C PRO A 28 7.32 -0.81 -6.19
N VAL A 29 6.19 -0.43 -5.57
CA VAL A 29 5.55 0.88 -5.80
C VAL A 29 5.97 1.93 -4.76
N CYS A 30 6.66 1.52 -3.69
CA CYS A 30 7.17 2.45 -2.69
C CYS A 30 8.36 3.26 -3.22
N ARG A 31 8.46 4.51 -2.78
CA ARG A 31 9.51 5.45 -3.18
C ARG A 31 10.13 6.09 -1.95
N TRP A 32 10.63 5.25 -1.04
CA TRP A 32 11.16 5.70 0.26
C TRP A 32 12.52 6.37 0.19
N THR A 33 13.34 6.01 -0.80
CA THR A 33 14.75 6.44 -0.87
C THR A 33 15.17 6.96 -2.24
N TYR A 34 14.30 6.85 -3.25
CA TYR A 34 14.55 7.35 -4.61
C TYR A 34 13.25 7.50 -5.41
N GLY A 35 13.34 8.21 -6.53
CA GLY A 35 12.25 8.36 -7.49
C GLY A 35 11.19 9.37 -7.04
N HIS A 36 9.96 9.15 -7.54
CA HIS A 36 8.82 10.04 -7.33
C HIS A 36 7.58 9.24 -6.96
N TRP A 37 6.82 9.77 -5.99
CA TRP A 37 5.47 9.33 -5.66
C TRP A 37 4.47 9.86 -6.70
N GLU A 38 3.63 8.98 -7.21
CA GLU A 38 2.53 9.30 -8.13
C GLU A 38 1.21 9.38 -7.34
N LEU A 39 1.01 10.47 -6.61
CA LEU A 39 -0.08 10.63 -5.63
C LEU A 39 -1.45 10.93 -6.25
N GLY A 40 -1.54 11.00 -7.58
CA GLY A 40 -2.76 11.24 -8.33
C GLY A 40 -2.48 11.91 -9.69
N PRO A 41 -3.52 12.19 -10.49
CA PRO A 41 -3.37 12.83 -11.79
C PRO A 41 -2.66 14.19 -11.67
N GLY A 42 -1.47 14.32 -12.27
CA GLY A 42 -0.65 15.53 -12.20
C GLY A 42 -0.02 15.82 -10.83
N ALA A 43 -0.19 14.93 -9.85
CA ALA A 43 0.33 15.09 -8.49
C ALA A 43 1.55 14.18 -8.29
N GLN A 44 2.69 14.61 -8.81
CA GLN A 44 3.96 13.94 -8.63
C GLN A 44 4.79 14.63 -7.54
N ARG A 45 5.44 13.86 -6.65
CA ARG A 45 6.37 14.41 -5.65
C ARG A 45 7.64 13.59 -5.56
N LYS A 46 8.79 14.24 -5.36
CA LYS A 46 10.05 13.52 -5.14
C LYS A 46 9.98 12.73 -3.84
N TRP A 47 10.73 11.62 -3.75
CA TRP A 47 10.74 10.74 -2.59
C TRP A 47 10.93 11.46 -1.25
N ASN A 48 11.74 12.53 -1.22
CA ASN A 48 12.09 13.31 -0.04
C ASN A 48 11.30 14.62 0.13
N ASP A 49 10.32 14.90 -0.74
CA ASP A 49 9.52 16.14 -0.66
C ASP A 49 8.27 15.97 0.22
N ILE A 50 7.91 14.74 0.57
CA ILE A 50 6.82 14.44 1.51
C ILE A 50 7.24 14.89 2.91
N GLN A 51 6.44 15.75 3.53
CA GLN A 51 6.65 16.24 4.89
C GLN A 51 5.74 15.54 5.88
N ASN A 52 6.04 15.63 7.18
CA ASN A 52 5.17 15.11 8.24
C ASN A 52 3.97 16.05 8.52
N THR A 53 3.23 16.39 7.47
CA THR A 53 2.03 17.23 7.54
C THR A 53 0.77 16.37 7.41
N PRO A 54 -0.36 16.77 8.00
CA PRO A 54 -1.62 16.01 7.86
C PRO A 54 -2.02 15.77 6.40
N THR A 55 -1.77 16.75 5.52
CA THR A 55 -2.08 16.66 4.09
C THR A 55 -1.24 15.59 3.40
N ASP A 56 0.07 15.60 3.62
CA ASP A 56 1.00 14.66 2.99
C ASP A 56 0.80 13.24 3.54
N ILE A 57 0.60 13.08 4.85
CA ILE A 57 0.27 11.79 5.49
C ILE A 57 -1.00 11.22 4.86
N LYS A 58 -2.05 12.03 4.71
CA LYS A 58 -3.32 11.60 4.11
C LYS A 58 -3.12 11.17 2.66
N SER A 59 -2.43 11.97 1.86
CA SER A 59 -2.20 11.68 0.44
C SER A 59 -1.39 10.40 0.24
N LEU A 60 -0.29 10.24 0.98
CA LEU A 60 0.54 9.04 0.91
C LEU A 60 -0.20 7.79 1.40
N SER A 61 -0.96 7.90 2.49
CA SER A 61 -1.77 6.80 3.02
C SER A 61 -2.82 6.34 2.01
N GLN A 62 -3.51 7.30 1.37
CA GLN A 62 -4.50 7.01 0.32
C GLN A 62 -3.85 6.32 -0.88
N TYR A 63 -2.70 6.82 -1.34
CA TYR A 63 -1.94 6.21 -2.42
C TYR A 63 -1.58 4.75 -2.10
N LEU A 64 -0.97 4.49 -0.94
CA LEU A 64 -0.55 3.15 -0.53
C LEU A 64 -1.75 2.19 -0.38
N LEU A 65 -2.89 2.67 0.14
CA LEU A 65 -4.11 1.87 0.25
C LEU A 65 -4.68 1.50 -1.13
N LEU A 66 -4.68 2.42 -2.09
CA LEU A 66 -5.14 2.14 -3.45
C LEU A 66 -4.24 1.12 -4.15
N GLN A 67 -2.92 1.30 -4.05
CA GLN A 67 -1.96 0.35 -4.60
C GLN A 67 -2.11 -1.04 -3.97
N TYR A 68 -2.20 -1.10 -2.64
CA TYR A 68 -2.43 -2.35 -1.91
C TYR A 68 -3.69 -3.08 -2.41
N LYS A 69 -4.84 -2.41 -2.49
CA LYS A 69 -6.08 -3.02 -2.99
C LYS A 69 -5.94 -3.55 -4.42
N SER A 70 -5.30 -2.78 -5.31
CA SER A 70 -5.08 -3.20 -6.70
C SER A 70 -4.20 -4.44 -6.79
N LEU A 71 -3.07 -4.46 -6.09
CA LEU A 71 -2.12 -5.58 -6.09
C LEU A 71 -2.75 -6.86 -5.54
N ILE A 72 -3.50 -6.74 -4.44
CA ILE A 72 -4.15 -7.88 -3.79
C ILE A 72 -5.32 -8.43 -4.60
N TRP A 73 -6.18 -7.57 -5.15
CA TRP A 73 -7.32 -8.05 -5.96
C TRP A 73 -6.88 -8.75 -7.24
N ASN A 74 -5.76 -8.32 -7.83
CA ASN A 74 -5.16 -9.01 -8.97
C ASN A 74 -4.73 -10.45 -8.64
N ASP A 75 -4.29 -10.72 -7.40
CA ASP A 75 -3.88 -12.06 -6.99
C ASP A 75 -5.07 -13.01 -6.81
N ILE A 76 -6.21 -12.52 -6.29
CA ILE A 76 -7.42 -13.33 -6.12
C ILE A 76 -7.94 -13.83 -7.47
N ILE A 77 -7.90 -12.98 -8.50
CA ILE A 77 -8.32 -13.36 -9.86
C ILE A 77 -7.39 -14.45 -10.42
N ARG A 78 -6.07 -14.29 -10.25
CA ARG A 78 -5.07 -15.25 -10.76
C ARG A 78 -5.06 -16.61 -10.06
N TYR A 79 -5.65 -16.73 -8.87
CA TYR A 79 -5.73 -18.00 -8.12
C TYR A 79 -7.01 -18.80 -8.43
N ASN A 80 -7.97 -18.20 -9.13
CA ASN A 80 -9.26 -18.82 -9.47
C ASN A 80 -9.34 -19.32 -10.92
N ASP A 81 -8.24 -19.21 -11.68
CA ASP A 81 -8.04 -19.81 -13.01
C ASP A 81 -7.13 -21.06 -12.91
#